data_AF-W6KRG8-F1
#
_entry.id   AF-W6KRG8-F1
#
_cell.length_a   1.000
_cell.length_b   1.000
_cell.length_c   1.000
_cell.angle_alpha   90.00
_cell.angle_beta   90.00
_cell.angle_gamma   90.00
#
_symmetry.space_group_name_H-M   'P 1'
#
loop_
_entity.id
_entity.type
_entity.pdbx_description
1 polymer ?
#
loop_
_entity_poly.entity_id
_entity_poly.type
_entity_poly.pdbx_seq_one_letter_code
_entity_poly.pdbx_strand_id
1 'polypeptide(L)'
;MMRFFIILITSIWFLALAATICTLPLTIDILTLKVLHIGVSHGQIRVLKALDYIVNLTRYTDAFPSPFYTLATADLKDETGKEIFGFLVQKSFDVNADASYNAHPLTTVYRKNRPHIAIWFITQPNIIAEVYMEKLTCYEASAVHPNITLVLEHNEIRRCAYQHPRISRYASSKLKSHYEAIYKQPQPSPMINGIGPTEGVPDAEWWKYTARNLHPLSGTIDQPWTVINPAYFHDFSSVLLFYVFSQLENTMNILVLVAALVFSLIWFSSWIRVLSW
;
A
#
# COMPACT_ATOMS: atom_id res chain seq x y z
N MET A 1 -8.05 14.61 65.22
CA MET A 1 -8.68 13.83 64.13
C MET A 1 -9.46 14.68 63.12
N MET A 2 -10.35 15.58 63.54
CA MET A 2 -11.22 16.35 62.62
C MET A 2 -10.48 17.20 61.56
N ARG A 3 -9.36 17.84 61.91
CA ARG A 3 -8.56 18.66 60.97
C ARG A 3 -7.88 17.85 59.86
N PHE A 4 -7.42 16.63 60.16
CA PHE A 4 -6.81 15.73 59.16
C PHE A 4 -7.85 15.25 58.14
N PHE A 5 -9.08 14.99 58.59
CA PHE A 5 -10.18 14.57 57.73
C PHE A 5 -10.58 15.66 56.73
N ILE A 6 -10.64 16.92 57.17
CA ILE A 6 -10.94 18.07 56.31
C ILE A 6 -9.83 18.26 55.27
N ILE A 7 -8.56 18.19 55.67
CA ILE A 7 -7.42 18.31 54.75
C ILE A 7 -7.42 17.17 53.71
N LEU A 8 -7.70 15.94 54.13
CA LEU A 8 -7.77 14.80 53.22
C LEU A 8 -8.90 14.99 52.18
N ILE A 9 -10.09 15.40 52.62
CA ILE A 9 -11.25 15.62 51.75
C ILE A 9 -10.95 16.74 50.75
N THR A 10 -10.42 17.89 51.19
CA THR A 10 -10.10 18.99 50.27
C THR A 10 -9.03 18.58 49.27
N SER A 11 -8.00 17.85 49.71
CA SER A 11 -6.94 17.33 48.81
C SER A 11 -7.49 16.41 47.72
N ILE A 12 -8.43 15.52 48.07
CA ILE A 12 -9.10 14.62 47.10
C ILE A 12 -9.95 15.43 46.10
N TRP A 13 -10.69 16.43 46.57
CA TRP A 13 -11.48 17.31 45.69
C TRP A 13 -10.59 18.12 44.73
N PHE A 14 -9.47 18.66 45.21
CA PHE A 14 -8.50 19.34 44.36
C PHE A 14 -7.87 18.39 43.34
N LEU A 15 -7.53 17.15 43.73
CA LEU A 15 -7.03 16.14 42.80
C LEU A 15 -8.06 15.78 41.72
N ALA A 16 -9.33 15.60 42.12
CA ALA A 16 -10.41 15.28 41.19
C ALA A 16 -10.68 16.42 40.21
N LEU A 17 -10.70 17.67 40.70
CA LEU A 17 -10.88 18.86 39.86
C LEU A 17 -9.70 19.00 38.87
N ALA A 18 -8.47 18.85 39.35
CA ALA A 18 -7.28 18.90 38.50
C ALA A 18 -7.30 17.79 37.44
N ALA A 19 -7.66 16.56 37.82
CA ALA A 19 -7.80 15.45 36.88
C ALA A 19 -8.88 15.73 35.82
N THR A 20 -10.00 16.33 36.21
CA THR A 20 -11.10 16.67 35.29
C THR A 20 -10.67 17.77 34.32
N ILE A 21 -10.03 18.82 34.80
CA ILE A 21 -9.51 19.92 33.95
C ILE A 21 -8.43 19.40 33.00
N CYS A 22 -7.57 18.47 33.41
CA CYS A 22 -6.56 17.88 32.55
C CYS A 22 -7.13 16.93 31.50
N THR A 23 -8.23 16.22 31.79
CA THR A 23 -8.81 15.21 30.88
C THR A 23 -9.88 15.77 29.95
N LEU A 24 -10.48 16.91 30.29
CA LEU A 24 -11.53 17.55 29.50
C LEU A 24 -11.07 17.91 28.07
N PRO A 25 -9.89 18.53 27.84
CA PRO A 25 -9.41 18.84 26.49
C PRO A 25 -9.24 17.58 25.62
N LEU A 26 -8.61 16.54 26.17
CA LEU A 26 -8.42 15.26 25.48
C LEU A 26 -9.76 14.61 25.09
N THR A 27 -10.75 14.69 25.98
CA THR A 27 -12.09 14.15 25.73
C THR A 27 -12.80 14.91 24.62
N ILE A 28 -12.67 16.25 24.60
CA ILE A 28 -13.21 17.12 23.55
C ILE A 28 -12.54 16.82 22.21
N ASP A 29 -11.22 16.65 22.17
CA ASP A 29 -10.47 16.33 20.94
C ASP A 29 -10.90 14.99 20.36
N ILE A 30 -10.97 13.94 21.19
CA ILE A 30 -11.42 12.61 20.75
C ILE A 30 -12.85 12.66 20.23
N LEU A 31 -13.75 13.37 20.91
CA LEU A 31 -15.13 13.52 20.47
C LEU A 31 -15.20 14.28 19.14
N THR A 32 -14.43 15.36 19.01
CA THR A 32 -14.35 16.18 17.80
C THR A 32 -13.92 15.34 16.59
N LEU A 33 -12.84 14.56 16.74
CA LEU A 33 -12.37 13.66 15.69
C LEU A 33 -13.43 12.60 15.32
N LYS A 34 -14.10 12.01 16.31
CA LYS A 34 -15.20 11.06 16.05
C LYS A 34 -16.34 11.71 15.26
N VAL A 35 -16.78 12.89 15.66
CA VAL A 35 -17.88 13.61 14.98
C VAL A 35 -17.45 14.03 13.57
N LEU A 36 -16.21 14.44 13.37
CA LEU A 36 -15.64 14.73 12.06
C LEU A 36 -15.73 13.50 11.14
N HIS A 37 -15.25 12.34 11.58
CA HIS A 37 -15.29 11.11 10.78
C HIS A 37 -16.71 10.59 10.55
N ILE A 38 -17.61 10.70 11.53
CA ILE A 38 -19.02 10.35 11.36
C ILE A 38 -19.67 11.28 10.33
N GLY A 39 -19.42 12.59 10.44
CA GLY A 39 -19.97 13.59 9.54
C GLY A 39 -19.49 13.39 8.10
N VAL A 40 -18.21 13.06 7.90
CA VAL A 40 -17.67 12.71 6.58
C VAL A 40 -18.26 11.40 6.07
N SER A 41 -18.23 10.32 6.87
CA SER A 41 -18.68 8.99 6.42
C SER A 41 -20.16 8.90 6.07
N HIS A 42 -21.00 9.74 6.70
CA HIS A 42 -22.44 9.79 6.44
C HIS A 42 -22.87 10.99 5.56
N GLY A 43 -21.91 11.76 5.03
CA GLY A 43 -22.20 12.91 4.16
C GLY A 43 -22.95 14.06 4.84
N GLN A 44 -22.82 14.20 6.16
CA GLN A 44 -23.56 15.18 6.96
C GLN A 44 -22.84 16.54 6.99
N ILE A 45 -22.84 17.26 5.86
CA ILE A 45 -22.14 18.54 5.74
C ILE A 45 -22.60 19.59 6.77
N ARG A 46 -23.88 19.58 7.15
CA ARG A 46 -24.42 20.50 8.18
C ARG A 46 -23.78 20.26 9.54
N VAL A 47 -23.54 19.00 9.89
CA VAL A 47 -22.86 18.62 11.15
C VAL A 47 -21.41 19.06 11.09
N LEU A 48 -20.73 18.90 9.95
CA LEU A 48 -19.35 19.37 9.79
C LEU A 48 -19.21 20.90 9.88
N LYS A 49 -20.14 21.66 9.27
CA LYS A 49 -20.19 23.12 9.38
C LYS A 49 -20.48 23.57 10.82
N ALA A 50 -21.38 22.88 11.52
CA ALA A 50 -21.66 23.17 12.93
C ALA A 50 -20.46 22.82 13.84
N LEU A 51 -19.79 21.69 13.59
CA LEU A 51 -18.60 21.28 14.31
C LEU A 51 -17.49 22.33 14.16
N ASP A 52 -17.23 22.77 12.94
CA ASP A 52 -16.25 23.82 12.64
C ASP A 52 -16.53 25.14 13.36
N TYR A 53 -17.80 25.54 13.44
CA TYR A 53 -18.20 26.72 14.22
C TYR A 53 -17.87 26.59 15.71
N ILE A 54 -17.90 25.38 16.28
CA ILE A 54 -17.68 25.14 17.71
C ILE A 54 -16.18 25.02 18.04
N VAL A 55 -15.41 24.28 17.24
CA VAL A 55 -14.03 23.86 17.62
C VAL A 55 -12.94 24.41 16.71
N ASN A 56 -13.29 25.10 15.62
CA ASN A 56 -12.42 25.47 14.52
C ASN A 56 -11.61 24.27 13.96
N LEU A 57 -12.11 23.66 12.87
CA LEU A 57 -11.52 22.43 12.33
C LEU A 57 -10.09 22.60 11.79
N THR A 58 -9.61 23.83 11.57
CA THR A 58 -8.23 24.06 11.13
C THR A 58 -7.19 23.65 12.17
N ARG A 59 -7.59 23.39 13.42
CA ARG A 59 -6.70 22.85 14.46
C ARG A 59 -6.47 21.34 14.35
N TYR A 60 -7.25 20.66 13.52
CA TYR A 60 -7.24 19.21 13.37
C TYR A 60 -6.76 18.77 11.99
N THR A 61 -6.02 19.60 11.26
CA THR A 61 -5.53 19.28 9.90
C THR A 61 -4.66 18.02 9.85
N ASP A 62 -4.01 17.69 10.97
CA ASP A 62 -3.16 16.51 11.15
C ASP A 62 -3.91 15.31 11.76
N ALA A 63 -5.25 15.32 11.68
CA ALA A 63 -6.09 14.22 12.17
C ALA A 63 -5.68 12.88 11.53
N PHE A 64 -5.55 11.84 12.37
CA PHE A 64 -5.27 10.48 11.96
C PHE A 64 -6.43 9.53 12.38
N PRO A 65 -7.03 8.77 11.45
CA PRO A 65 -6.79 8.85 10.01
C PRO A 65 -7.29 10.20 9.45
N SER A 66 -6.84 10.55 8.26
CA SER A 66 -7.26 11.72 7.51
C SER A 66 -8.77 11.65 7.22
N PRO A 67 -9.50 12.77 7.32
CA PRO A 67 -10.86 12.86 6.82
C PRO A 67 -10.99 12.50 5.34
N PHE A 68 -9.96 12.72 4.52
CA PHE A 68 -9.95 12.28 3.12
C PHE A 68 -9.88 10.76 2.97
N TYR A 69 -9.17 10.06 3.84
CA TYR A 69 -9.21 8.59 3.89
C TYR A 69 -10.63 8.11 4.21
N THR A 70 -11.27 8.76 5.19
CA THR A 70 -12.66 8.43 5.56
C THR A 70 -13.61 8.64 4.38
N LEU A 71 -13.49 9.79 3.70
CA LEU A 71 -14.28 10.09 2.50
C LEU A 71 -14.06 9.06 1.39
N ALA A 72 -12.81 8.64 1.16
CA ALA A 72 -12.49 7.60 0.17
C ALA A 72 -13.20 6.26 0.47
N THR A 73 -13.43 5.95 1.75
CA THR A 73 -14.15 4.74 2.16
C THR A 73 -15.67 4.87 2.18
N ALA A 74 -16.20 6.08 2.31
CA ALA A 74 -17.62 6.35 2.51
C ALA A 74 -18.47 6.14 1.24
N ASP A 75 -19.57 5.38 1.35
CA ASP A 75 -20.51 5.17 0.24
C ASP A 75 -21.51 6.30 0.12
N LEU A 76 -21.07 7.40 -0.50
CA LEU A 76 -21.85 8.62 -0.65
C LEU A 76 -22.24 8.84 -2.10
N LYS A 77 -23.35 9.57 -2.30
CA LYS A 77 -23.70 10.12 -3.62
C LYS A 77 -22.65 11.14 -4.06
N ASP A 78 -22.33 11.17 -5.35
CA ASP A 78 -21.29 12.04 -5.94
C ASP A 78 -21.38 13.51 -5.51
N GLU A 79 -22.57 14.12 -5.58
CA GLU A 79 -22.76 15.52 -5.21
C GLU A 79 -22.43 15.78 -3.73
N THR A 80 -22.89 14.89 -2.85
CA THR A 80 -22.60 14.96 -1.41
C THR A 80 -21.12 14.73 -1.14
N GLY A 81 -20.51 13.71 -1.76
CA GLY A 81 -19.09 13.44 -1.63
C GLY A 81 -18.23 14.62 -2.08
N LYS A 82 -18.60 15.26 -3.19
CA LYS A 82 -17.91 16.43 -3.74
C LYS A 82 -18.06 17.67 -2.84
N GLU A 83 -19.24 17.88 -2.24
CA GLU A 83 -19.44 18.97 -1.27
C GLU A 83 -18.56 18.75 -0.02
N ILE A 84 -18.51 17.53 0.51
CA ILE A 84 -17.66 17.17 1.65
C ILE A 84 -16.17 17.34 1.28
N PHE A 85 -15.76 16.85 0.11
CA PHE A 85 -14.40 17.03 -0.40
C PHE A 85 -13.99 18.51 -0.43
N GLY A 86 -14.83 19.34 -1.05
CA GLY A 86 -14.58 20.79 -1.15
C GLY A 86 -14.50 21.47 0.22
N PHE A 87 -15.35 21.05 1.17
CA PHE A 87 -15.29 21.54 2.55
C PHE A 87 -13.97 21.16 3.24
N LEU A 88 -13.49 19.93 3.10
CA LEU A 88 -12.22 19.49 3.68
C LEU A 88 -11.02 20.26 3.09
N VAL A 89 -11.01 20.47 1.77
CA VAL A 89 -9.99 21.31 1.10
C VAL A 89 -10.05 22.75 1.61
N GLN A 90 -11.24 23.34 1.74
CA GLN A 90 -11.41 24.68 2.29
C GLN A 90 -10.87 24.81 3.72
N LYS A 91 -10.89 23.72 4.49
CA LYS A 91 -10.36 23.66 5.85
C LYS A 91 -8.88 23.29 5.93
N SER A 92 -8.20 23.30 4.79
CA SER A 92 -6.76 23.05 4.68
C SER A 92 -6.33 21.69 5.23
N PHE A 93 -7.22 20.70 5.24
CA PHE A 93 -6.79 19.32 5.45
C PHE A 93 -5.87 18.92 4.29
N ASP A 94 -4.77 18.23 4.59
CA ASP A 94 -3.86 17.77 3.56
C ASP A 94 -4.48 16.58 2.81
N VAL A 95 -4.61 16.71 1.50
CA VAL A 95 -5.13 15.66 0.59
C VAL A 95 -4.18 14.47 0.49
N ASN A 96 -2.90 14.68 0.81
CA ASN A 96 -1.87 13.65 0.91
C ASN A 96 -1.70 13.12 2.34
N ALA A 97 -2.46 13.65 3.31
CA ALA A 97 -2.44 13.15 4.68
C ALA A 97 -2.66 11.63 4.67
N ASP A 98 -1.99 10.95 5.60
CA ASP A 98 -1.92 9.49 5.66
C ASP A 98 -1.30 8.84 4.42
N ALA A 99 -0.20 9.38 3.88
CA ALA A 99 0.61 8.73 2.84
C ALA A 99 1.17 7.33 3.22
N SER A 100 0.74 6.75 4.33
CA SER A 100 0.95 5.36 4.72
C SER A 100 0.32 4.37 3.73
N TYR A 101 0.91 3.18 3.61
CA TYR A 101 0.37 2.06 2.84
C TYR A 101 -1.09 1.72 3.16
N ASN A 102 -1.51 1.89 4.42
CA ASN A 102 -2.80 1.40 4.89
C ASN A 102 -3.91 2.44 4.81
N ALA A 103 -3.56 3.72 4.85
CA ALA A 103 -4.51 4.81 4.95
C ALA A 103 -4.38 5.87 3.85
N HIS A 104 -3.56 5.64 2.81
CA HIS A 104 -3.45 6.60 1.71
C HIS A 104 -4.82 6.82 1.00
N PRO A 105 -5.36 8.05 0.99
CA PRO A 105 -6.71 8.31 0.48
C PRO A 105 -6.88 7.91 -1.00
N LEU A 106 -5.96 8.30 -1.87
CA LEU A 106 -6.07 8.03 -3.31
C LEU A 106 -5.94 6.54 -3.63
N THR A 107 -5.05 5.81 -2.95
CA THR A 107 -4.98 4.33 -3.06
C THR A 107 -6.30 3.70 -2.61
N THR A 108 -6.88 4.23 -1.54
CA THR A 108 -8.14 3.72 -0.97
C THR A 108 -9.33 3.92 -1.91
N VAL A 109 -9.39 5.04 -2.64
CA VAL A 109 -10.42 5.29 -3.66
C VAL A 109 -10.47 4.16 -4.69
N TYR A 110 -9.32 3.72 -5.21
CA TYR A 110 -9.26 2.63 -6.18
C TYR A 110 -9.56 1.26 -5.56
N ARG A 111 -9.05 1.00 -4.36
CA ARG A 111 -9.37 -0.22 -3.59
C ARG A 111 -10.85 -0.35 -3.23
N LYS A 112 -11.59 0.77 -3.21
CA LYS A 112 -13.05 0.78 -3.01
C LYS A 112 -13.83 0.79 -4.33
N ASN A 113 -13.14 0.64 -5.46
CA ASN A 113 -13.72 0.67 -6.80
C ASN A 113 -14.52 1.96 -7.09
N ARG A 114 -13.97 3.12 -6.65
CA ARG A 114 -14.59 4.44 -6.86
C ARG A 114 -13.71 5.38 -7.70
N PRO A 115 -13.27 4.97 -8.91
CA PRO A 115 -12.33 5.76 -9.71
C PRO A 115 -12.84 7.19 -10.01
N HIS A 116 -14.16 7.41 -10.11
CA HIS A 116 -14.75 8.73 -10.34
C HIS A 116 -14.35 9.77 -9.27
N ILE A 117 -14.19 9.36 -8.00
CA ILE A 117 -13.76 10.23 -6.90
C ILE A 117 -12.30 10.66 -7.06
N ALA A 118 -11.45 9.82 -7.68
CA ALA A 118 -10.03 10.10 -7.83
C ALA A 118 -9.78 11.39 -8.63
N ILE A 119 -10.71 11.77 -9.52
CA ILE A 119 -10.65 13.01 -10.28
C ILE A 119 -10.62 14.24 -9.35
N TRP A 120 -11.32 14.19 -8.22
CA TRP A 120 -11.35 15.30 -7.26
C TRP A 120 -10.00 15.49 -6.57
N PHE A 121 -9.29 14.39 -6.30
CA PHE A 121 -7.95 14.41 -5.72
C PHE A 121 -6.90 14.91 -6.72
N ILE A 122 -6.86 14.33 -7.92
CA ILE A 122 -5.82 14.66 -8.93
C ILE A 122 -5.93 16.09 -9.49
N THR A 123 -7.06 16.76 -9.27
CA THR A 123 -7.24 18.17 -9.65
C THR A 123 -6.74 19.14 -8.59
N GLN A 124 -6.36 18.67 -7.39
CA GLN A 124 -5.83 19.53 -6.35
C GLN A 124 -4.37 19.93 -6.62
N PRO A 125 -4.00 21.19 -6.36
CA PRO A 125 -2.60 21.59 -6.41
C PRO A 125 -1.83 20.84 -5.33
N ASN A 126 -0.66 20.30 -5.68
CA ASN A 126 0.25 19.56 -4.79
C ASN A 126 -0.19 18.14 -4.39
N ILE A 127 -1.18 17.54 -5.05
CA ILE A 127 -1.47 16.11 -4.91
C ILE A 127 -0.27 15.27 -5.38
N ILE A 128 0.10 14.27 -4.57
CA ILE A 128 1.02 13.22 -4.96
C ILE A 128 0.19 12.18 -5.72
N ALA A 129 0.18 12.29 -7.06
CA ALA A 129 -0.55 11.39 -7.96
C ALA A 129 0.15 10.02 -8.10
N GLU A 130 0.33 9.34 -6.99
CA GLU A 130 0.87 7.98 -6.89
C GLU A 130 -0.14 7.09 -6.16
N VAL A 131 -0.15 5.80 -6.45
CA VAL A 131 -0.93 4.81 -5.69
C VAL A 131 -0.12 3.54 -5.51
N TYR A 132 -0.28 2.88 -4.36
CA TYR A 132 0.45 1.64 -4.06
C TYR A 132 -0.19 0.46 -4.78
N MET A 133 0.51 -0.12 -5.74
CA MET A 133 0.02 -1.25 -6.55
C MET A 133 -0.31 -2.47 -5.70
N GLU A 134 0.49 -2.72 -4.67
CA GLU A 134 0.32 -3.88 -3.78
C GLU A 134 -1.05 -3.93 -3.09
N LYS A 135 -1.64 -2.76 -2.83
CA LYS A 135 -2.96 -2.64 -2.22
C LYS A 135 -4.12 -2.77 -3.20
N LEU A 136 -3.83 -2.92 -4.48
CA LEU A 136 -4.81 -3.00 -5.56
C LEU A 136 -4.78 -4.37 -6.23
N THR A 137 -5.93 -4.97 -6.45
CA THR A 137 -6.09 -6.09 -7.38
C THR A 137 -5.83 -5.62 -8.82
N CYS A 138 -5.58 -6.55 -9.76
CA CYS A 138 -5.42 -6.15 -11.16
C CYS A 138 -6.66 -5.48 -11.76
N TYR A 139 -7.85 -5.84 -11.28
CA TYR A 139 -9.09 -5.18 -11.67
C TYR A 139 -9.08 -3.71 -11.22
N GLU A 140 -8.77 -3.45 -9.95
CA GLU A 140 -8.71 -2.08 -9.40
C GLU A 140 -7.60 -1.27 -10.06
N ALA A 141 -6.43 -1.88 -10.30
CA ALA A 141 -5.32 -1.24 -11.00
C ALA A 141 -5.67 -0.86 -12.44
N SER A 142 -6.49 -1.65 -13.14
CA SER A 142 -6.95 -1.32 -14.50
C SER A 142 -7.87 -0.09 -14.55
N ALA A 143 -8.49 0.27 -13.43
CA ALA A 143 -9.32 1.45 -13.30
C ALA A 143 -8.52 2.72 -12.92
N VAL A 144 -7.21 2.58 -12.65
CA VAL A 144 -6.35 3.72 -12.30
C VAL A 144 -6.17 4.63 -13.51
N HIS A 145 -6.32 5.93 -13.29
CA HIS A 145 -6.20 6.90 -14.36
C HIS A 145 -4.76 6.93 -14.93
N PRO A 146 -4.59 7.09 -16.26
CA PRO A 146 -3.28 7.10 -16.92
C PRO A 146 -2.27 8.14 -16.41
N ASN A 147 -2.75 9.23 -15.81
CA ASN A 147 -1.91 10.30 -15.27
C ASN A 147 -1.39 10.02 -13.86
N ILE A 148 -1.91 9.00 -13.16
CA ILE A 148 -1.47 8.55 -11.84
C ILE A 148 -0.40 7.47 -12.01
N THR A 149 0.63 7.53 -11.19
CA THR A 149 1.72 6.57 -11.20
C THR A 149 1.42 5.39 -10.27
N LEU A 150 1.55 4.16 -10.77
CA LEU A 150 1.53 2.96 -9.92
C LEU A 150 2.91 2.78 -9.27
N VAL A 151 2.95 2.78 -7.95
CA VAL A 151 4.16 2.52 -7.16
C VAL A 151 4.26 1.01 -6.94
N LEU A 152 5.33 0.44 -7.46
CA LEU A 152 5.64 -0.99 -7.39
C LEU A 152 6.62 -1.27 -6.26
N GLU A 153 6.32 -2.25 -5.42
CA GLU A 153 7.34 -2.82 -4.55
C GLU A 153 8.35 -3.64 -5.36
N HIS A 154 9.49 -3.91 -4.73
CA HIS A 154 10.66 -4.51 -5.36
C HIS A 154 10.37 -5.86 -6.05
N ASN A 155 9.39 -6.61 -5.55
CA ASN A 155 9.04 -7.96 -6.03
C ASN A 155 7.69 -8.02 -6.77
N GLU A 156 7.08 -6.89 -7.11
CA GLU A 156 5.78 -6.90 -7.78
C GLU A 156 5.88 -7.19 -9.28
N ILE A 157 5.52 -8.43 -9.64
CA ILE A 157 5.46 -8.88 -11.04
C ILE A 157 3.99 -9.09 -11.46
N ARG A 158 3.16 -8.04 -11.38
CA ARG A 158 1.76 -8.12 -11.84
C ARG A 158 1.65 -7.59 -13.27
N ARG A 159 1.18 -8.42 -14.21
CA ARG A 159 1.03 -8.05 -15.64
C ARG A 159 0.21 -6.77 -15.85
N CYS A 160 -0.80 -6.55 -15.03
CA CYS A 160 -1.64 -5.35 -15.06
C CYS A 160 -0.88 -4.06 -14.72
N ALA A 161 0.16 -4.14 -13.89
CA ALA A 161 0.96 -2.98 -13.52
C ALA A 161 1.85 -2.51 -14.68
N TYR A 162 2.50 -3.43 -15.40
CA TYR A 162 3.38 -3.12 -16.54
C TYR A 162 2.64 -2.59 -17.77
N GLN A 163 1.33 -2.83 -17.87
CA GLN A 163 0.50 -2.26 -18.92
C GLN A 163 0.09 -0.82 -18.62
N HIS A 164 0.27 -0.35 -17.39
CA HIS A 164 -0.07 1.01 -17.02
C HIS A 164 1.01 2.00 -17.51
N PRO A 165 0.63 3.16 -18.09
CA PRO A 165 1.59 4.06 -18.73
C PRO A 165 2.58 4.73 -17.78
N ARG A 166 2.32 4.74 -16.46
CA ARG A 166 3.18 5.38 -15.46
C ARG A 166 3.45 4.44 -14.30
N ILE A 167 4.65 3.90 -14.24
CA ILE A 167 5.10 3.07 -13.12
C ILE A 167 6.32 3.70 -12.46
N SER A 168 6.44 3.57 -11.14
CA SER A 168 7.64 3.92 -10.39
C SER A 168 7.98 2.82 -9.39
N ARG A 169 9.26 2.70 -9.06
CA ARG A 169 9.69 1.79 -7.98
C ARG A 169 9.45 2.47 -6.63
N TYR A 170 9.16 1.68 -5.60
CA TYR A 170 8.97 2.16 -4.24
C TYR A 170 10.13 3.03 -3.73
N ALA A 171 11.38 2.68 -4.08
CA ALA A 171 12.57 3.46 -3.71
C ALA A 171 12.54 4.91 -4.23
N SER A 172 11.84 5.17 -5.34
CA SER A 172 11.68 6.50 -5.94
C SER A 172 10.27 7.09 -5.74
N SER A 173 9.46 6.50 -4.86
CA SER A 173 8.09 6.97 -4.60
C SER A 173 8.11 8.28 -3.82
N LYS A 174 7.34 9.27 -4.32
CA LYS A 174 7.09 10.51 -3.60
C LYS A 174 6.22 10.29 -2.37
N LEU A 175 5.27 9.35 -2.40
CA LEU A 175 4.47 9.00 -1.22
C LEU A 175 5.34 8.47 -0.09
N LYS A 176 6.29 7.58 -0.41
CA LYS A 176 7.28 7.10 0.55
C LYS A 176 8.05 8.27 1.17
N SER A 177 8.66 9.12 0.34
CA SER A 177 9.43 10.27 0.83
C SER A 177 8.59 11.22 1.69
N HIS A 178 7.33 11.44 1.32
CA HIS A 178 6.40 12.27 2.08
C HIS A 178 6.06 11.65 3.45
N TYR A 179 5.78 10.34 3.49
CA TYR A 179 5.56 9.62 4.75
C TYR A 179 6.79 9.72 5.67
N GLU A 180 7.97 9.41 5.17
CA GLU A 180 9.22 9.43 5.96
C GLU A 180 9.54 10.85 6.45
N ALA A 181 9.21 11.87 5.66
CA ALA A 181 9.38 13.27 6.05
C ALA A 181 8.45 13.67 7.21
N ILE A 182 7.21 13.18 7.24
CA ILE A 182 6.24 13.46 8.31
C ILE A 182 6.56 12.67 9.57
N TYR A 183 6.65 11.34 9.45
CA TYR A 183 6.72 10.45 10.62
C TYR A 183 8.14 10.19 11.11
N LYS A 184 9.17 10.68 10.39
CA LYS A 184 10.59 10.52 10.72
C LYS A 184 11.03 9.06 10.93
N GLN A 185 10.30 8.15 10.31
CA GLN A 185 10.53 6.71 10.37
C GLN A 185 10.25 6.10 9.00
N PRO A 186 10.91 4.96 8.65
CA PRO A 186 10.59 4.22 7.46
C PRO A 186 9.10 3.88 7.42
N GLN A 187 8.51 3.93 6.23
CA GLN A 187 7.15 3.43 6.07
C GLN A 187 7.10 1.97 6.53
N PRO A 188 6.16 1.59 7.42
CA PRO A 188 6.04 0.21 7.81
C PRO A 188 5.78 -0.58 6.54
N SER A 189 6.68 -1.53 6.25
CA SER A 189 6.47 -2.49 5.17
C SER A 189 5.07 -3.07 5.39
N PRO A 190 4.26 -3.15 4.33
CA PRO A 190 2.97 -3.76 4.46
C PRO A 190 3.20 -5.16 5.00
N MET A 191 2.77 -5.43 6.24
CA MET A 191 2.79 -6.78 6.76
C MET A 191 2.11 -7.63 5.71
N ILE A 192 2.85 -8.59 5.14
CA ILE A 192 2.34 -9.63 4.26
C ILE A 192 1.44 -10.53 5.13
N ASN A 193 0.33 -9.99 5.60
CA ASN A 193 -0.70 -10.75 6.29
C ASN A 193 -1.59 -11.32 5.18
N GLY A 194 -1.14 -12.43 4.62
CA GLY A 194 -2.04 -13.44 4.05
C GLY A 194 -2.46 -13.30 2.59
N ILE A 195 -1.96 -12.32 1.83
CA ILE A 195 -2.03 -12.42 0.36
C ILE A 195 -0.74 -13.08 -0.10
N GLY A 196 -0.68 -14.41 0.04
CA GLY A 196 0.20 -15.19 -0.83
C GLY A 196 -0.06 -14.81 -2.29
N PRO A 197 0.87 -15.09 -3.22
CA PRO A 197 0.60 -14.90 -4.65
C PRO A 197 -0.79 -15.46 -4.93
N THR A 198 -1.72 -14.58 -5.32
CA THR A 198 -3.11 -14.97 -5.53
C THR A 198 -3.06 -16.12 -6.51
N GLU A 199 -3.63 -17.26 -6.13
CA GLU A 199 -3.57 -18.51 -6.86
C GLU A 199 -3.93 -18.30 -8.32
N GLY A 200 -2.88 -18.18 -9.11
CA GLY A 200 -2.91 -18.16 -10.55
C GLY A 200 -1.62 -18.83 -10.93
N VAL A 201 -1.63 -20.16 -10.95
CA VAL A 201 -0.63 -20.90 -11.70
C VAL A 201 -0.55 -20.20 -13.05
N PRO A 202 0.60 -19.65 -13.46
CA PRO A 202 0.71 -18.97 -14.74
C PRO A 202 0.29 -19.97 -15.81
N ASP A 203 -0.85 -19.73 -16.45
CA ASP A 203 -1.33 -20.58 -17.52
C ASP A 203 -0.37 -20.49 -18.72
N ALA A 204 -0.44 -21.44 -19.64
CA ALA A 204 0.41 -21.44 -20.83
C ALA A 204 0.20 -20.19 -21.71
N GLU A 205 -0.93 -19.51 -21.57
CA GLU A 205 -1.20 -18.22 -22.22
C GLU A 205 -0.43 -17.07 -21.57
N TRP A 206 -0.24 -17.09 -20.25
CA TRP A 206 0.57 -16.14 -19.49
C TRP A 206 2.00 -16.16 -20.02
N TRP A 207 2.61 -17.33 -20.22
CA TRP A 207 3.95 -17.42 -20.82
C TRP A 207 3.98 -16.89 -22.26
N LYS A 208 2.97 -17.24 -23.09
CA LYS A 208 2.88 -16.79 -24.49
C LYS A 208 2.77 -15.27 -24.64
N TYR A 209 2.02 -14.60 -23.76
CA TYR A 209 1.80 -13.16 -23.85
C TYR A 209 2.86 -12.34 -23.10
N THR A 210 3.38 -12.85 -21.99
CA THR A 210 4.42 -12.16 -21.19
C THR A 210 5.77 -12.21 -21.90
N ALA A 211 6.06 -13.28 -22.66
CA ALA A 211 7.25 -13.37 -23.53
C ALA A 211 7.28 -12.35 -24.68
N ARG A 212 6.11 -11.90 -25.17
CA ARG A 212 6.04 -10.95 -26.28
C ARG A 212 6.14 -9.48 -25.85
N ASN A 213 5.77 -9.16 -24.61
CA ASN A 213 5.64 -7.78 -24.13
C ASN A 213 6.65 -7.40 -23.04
N LEU A 214 7.44 -8.34 -22.53
CA LEU A 214 8.67 -8.00 -21.81
C LEU A 214 9.71 -7.58 -22.85
N HIS A 215 9.66 -6.32 -23.27
CA HIS A 215 10.86 -5.69 -23.81
C HIS A 215 11.94 -5.79 -22.72
N PRO A 216 13.21 -6.09 -23.08
CA PRO A 216 14.28 -6.06 -22.11
C PRO A 216 14.21 -4.69 -21.44
N LEU A 217 14.13 -4.65 -20.11
CA LEU A 217 14.56 -3.46 -19.40
C LEU A 217 15.97 -3.21 -19.94
N SER A 218 16.14 -2.15 -20.72
CA SER A 218 17.46 -1.67 -21.10
C SER A 218 18.10 -1.18 -19.82
N GLY A 219 18.75 -2.10 -19.12
CA GLY A 219 19.19 -1.96 -17.75
C GLY A 219 19.54 -3.35 -17.22
N THR A 220 20.73 -3.46 -16.65
CA THR A 220 21.26 -4.68 -16.05
C THR A 220 20.23 -5.35 -15.14
N ILE A 221 20.12 -6.68 -15.24
CA ILE A 221 19.35 -7.50 -14.31
C ILE A 221 20.10 -7.44 -12.98
N ASP A 222 19.78 -6.43 -12.16
CA ASP A 222 20.56 -6.09 -10.97
C ASP A 222 20.37 -7.08 -9.82
N GLN A 223 19.47 -8.08 -9.91
CA GLN A 223 19.22 -9.00 -8.78
C GLN A 223 18.92 -10.46 -9.16
N PRO A 224 19.39 -11.42 -8.33
CA PRO A 224 19.43 -12.84 -8.66
C PRO A 224 18.06 -13.55 -8.64
N TRP A 225 17.05 -13.02 -7.96
CA TRP A 225 15.70 -13.59 -7.88
C TRP A 225 14.76 -13.19 -9.03
N THR A 226 15.29 -12.58 -10.08
CA THR A 226 14.51 -12.31 -11.29
C THR A 226 14.25 -13.65 -11.99
N VAL A 227 13.03 -14.20 -11.84
CA VAL A 227 12.57 -15.37 -12.61
C VAL A 227 12.64 -14.99 -14.09
N ILE A 228 13.67 -15.46 -14.80
CA ILE A 228 13.79 -15.21 -16.23
C ILE A 228 12.75 -16.06 -16.95
N ASN A 229 12.02 -15.41 -17.84
CA ASN A 229 11.03 -16.07 -18.66
C ASN A 229 11.70 -17.16 -19.53
N PRO A 230 11.32 -18.45 -19.40
CA PRO A 230 11.90 -19.55 -20.17
C PRO A 230 11.76 -19.37 -21.68
N ALA A 231 10.80 -18.56 -22.15
CA ALA A 231 10.62 -18.24 -23.55
C ALA A 231 11.73 -17.35 -24.14
N TYR A 232 12.65 -16.82 -23.32
CA TYR A 232 13.86 -16.14 -23.80
C TYR A 232 14.96 -17.11 -24.27
N PHE A 233 14.81 -18.40 -23.97
CA PHE A 233 15.79 -19.41 -24.34
C PHE A 233 15.25 -20.21 -25.52
N HIS A 234 16.11 -20.42 -26.52
CA HIS A 234 15.75 -21.19 -27.71
C HIS A 234 15.57 -22.69 -27.44
N ASP A 235 16.06 -23.16 -26.29
CA ASP A 235 16.07 -24.56 -25.90
C ASP A 235 16.10 -24.71 -24.36
N PHE A 236 15.61 -25.85 -23.87
CA PHE A 236 15.52 -26.16 -22.44
C PHE A 236 16.90 -26.19 -21.74
N SER A 237 17.94 -26.62 -22.46
CA SER A 237 19.32 -26.66 -21.94
C SER A 237 19.82 -25.26 -21.59
N SER A 238 19.53 -24.26 -22.40
CA SER A 238 19.91 -22.87 -22.14
C SER A 238 19.20 -22.27 -20.91
N VAL A 239 17.93 -22.63 -20.69
CA VAL A 239 17.19 -22.29 -19.45
C VAL A 239 17.89 -22.92 -18.24
N LEU A 240 18.20 -24.22 -18.34
CA LEU A 240 18.84 -24.98 -17.27
C LEU A 240 20.21 -24.40 -16.93
N LEU A 241 21.04 -24.12 -17.92
CA LEU A 241 22.38 -23.53 -17.75
C LEU A 241 22.26 -22.13 -17.13
N PHE A 242 21.29 -21.32 -17.55
CA PHE A 242 21.07 -20.02 -16.92
C PHE A 242 20.75 -20.15 -15.43
N TYR A 243 19.83 -21.03 -15.03
CA TYR A 243 19.53 -21.23 -13.61
C TYR A 243 20.73 -21.80 -12.83
N VAL A 244 21.51 -22.69 -13.45
CA VAL A 244 22.73 -23.28 -12.87
C VAL A 244 23.85 -22.24 -12.68
N PHE A 245 24.00 -21.28 -13.60
CA PHE A 245 25.06 -20.27 -13.56
C PHE A 245 24.62 -18.91 -12.99
N SER A 246 23.32 -18.67 -12.81
CA SER A 246 22.82 -17.45 -12.18
C SER A 246 23.16 -17.45 -10.68
N GLN A 247 23.58 -16.29 -10.16
CA GLN A 247 24.05 -16.10 -8.79
C GLN A 247 22.91 -16.11 -7.74
N LEU A 248 22.04 -17.11 -7.77
CA LEU A 248 21.08 -17.38 -6.69
C LEU A 248 21.81 -18.14 -5.57
N GLU A 249 22.28 -17.40 -4.57
CA GLU A 249 22.81 -17.84 -3.27
C GLU A 249 23.24 -19.32 -3.13
N ASN A 250 24.49 -19.55 -3.57
CA ASN A 250 25.51 -20.57 -3.27
C ASN A 250 25.29 -21.92 -2.55
N THR A 251 24.12 -22.30 -2.01
CA THR A 251 23.98 -23.60 -1.30
C THR A 251 22.96 -24.52 -1.95
N MET A 252 21.83 -23.98 -2.41
CA MET A 252 20.79 -24.77 -3.08
C MET A 252 21.20 -25.18 -4.50
N ASN A 253 21.96 -24.34 -5.21
CA ASN A 253 22.45 -24.64 -6.55
C ASN A 253 23.45 -25.81 -6.59
N ILE A 254 24.29 -25.97 -5.56
CA ILE A 254 25.21 -27.11 -5.46
C ILE A 254 24.43 -28.41 -5.23
N LEU A 255 23.43 -28.40 -4.35
CA LEU A 255 22.60 -29.57 -4.09
C LEU A 255 21.79 -30.01 -5.32
N VAL A 256 21.20 -29.05 -6.06
CA VAL A 256 20.49 -29.34 -7.30
C VAL A 256 21.44 -29.85 -8.39
N LEU A 257 22.63 -29.26 -8.51
CA LEU A 257 23.66 -29.73 -9.46
C LEU A 257 24.14 -31.15 -9.12
N VAL A 258 24.42 -31.43 -7.84
CA VAL A 258 24.83 -32.76 -7.37
C VAL A 258 23.70 -33.77 -7.60
N ALA A 259 22.45 -33.41 -7.27
CA ALA A 259 21.30 -34.27 -7.51
C ALA A 259 21.10 -34.55 -9.02
N ALA A 260 21.24 -33.53 -9.87
CA ALA A 260 21.14 -33.68 -11.32
C ALA A 260 22.27 -34.54 -11.89
N LEU A 261 23.51 -34.37 -11.43
CA LEU A 261 24.66 -35.21 -11.83
C LEU A 261 24.49 -36.65 -11.37
N VAL A 262 24.07 -36.87 -10.13
CA VAL A 262 23.79 -38.22 -9.61
C VAL A 262 22.66 -38.87 -10.39
N PHE A 263 21.58 -38.14 -10.67
CA PHE A 263 20.45 -38.66 -11.44
C PHE A 263 20.83 -39.00 -12.88
N SER A 264 21.63 -38.14 -13.53
CA SER A 264 22.10 -38.40 -14.90
C SER A 264 23.13 -39.53 -14.96
N LEU A 265 23.99 -39.71 -13.96
CA LEU A 265 24.87 -40.88 -13.82
C LEU A 265 24.08 -42.18 -13.61
N ILE A 266 23.05 -42.15 -12.76
CA ILE A 266 22.15 -43.29 -12.55
C ILE A 266 21.43 -43.62 -13.86
N TRP A 267 20.86 -42.62 -14.53
CA TRP A 267 20.21 -42.79 -15.83
C TRP A 267 21.15 -43.39 -16.89
N PHE A 268 22.36 -42.84 -17.05
CA PHE A 268 23.33 -43.34 -18.03
C PHE A 268 23.78 -44.77 -17.72
N SER A 269 24.02 -45.10 -16.44
CA SER A 269 24.41 -46.45 -16.03
C SER A 269 23.27 -47.48 -16.18
N SER A 270 22.02 -47.06 -15.99
CA SER A 270 20.83 -47.88 -16.29
C SER A 270 20.72 -48.17 -17.79
N TRP A 271 20.97 -47.18 -18.65
CA TRP A 271 20.94 -47.37 -20.11
C TRP A 271 22.10 -48.23 -20.62
N ILE A 272 23.31 -48.08 -20.07
CA ILE A 272 24.46 -48.94 -20.41
C ILE A 272 24.18 -50.40 -20.05
N ARG A 273 23.53 -50.68 -18.91
CA ARG A 273 23.16 -52.06 -18.52
C ARG A 273 22.09 -52.67 -19.43
N VAL A 274 21.17 -51.87 -19.94
CA VAL A 274 20.12 -52.31 -20.88
C VAL A 274 20.68 -52.57 -22.29
N LEU A 275 21.78 -51.89 -22.67
CA LEU A 275 22.44 -52.06 -23.97
C LEU A 275 23.58 -53.09 -23.95
N SER A 276 23.98 -53.58 -22.77
CA SER A 276 25.04 -54.60 -22.59
C SER A 276 24.50 -56.03 -22.40
N TRP A 277 23.23 -56.27 -22.71
CA TRP A 277 22.58 -57.57 -22.85
C TRP A 277 22.09 -57.73 -24.29
#